data_AF-A0A9W4M485-F1
#
_entry.id   AF-A0A9W4M485-F1
#
_cell.length_a   1.000
_cell.length_b   1.000
_cell.length_c   1.000
_cell.angle_alpha   90.00
_cell.angle_beta   90.00
_cell.angle_gamma   90.00
#
_symmetry.space_group_name_H-M   'P 1'
#
loop_
_entity.id
_entity.type
_entity.pdbx_description
1 polymer ?
#
loop_
_entity_poly.entity_id
_entity_poly.type
_entity_poly.pdbx_seq_one_letter_code
_entity_poly.pdbx_strand_id
1 'polypeptide(L)'
;MFKMRFVVLLVIGIFGTAAASAQPWQDVDPATVGWSADKLEAIRLHSAALKPAALIIVHNGRVIARWGDTSRKVNVASVRKSLLSALYGIAVAEGRIDLPARLADLGIDDIPPRLTASEKTATVRDLLMARSGIYHPAAH
;
A
#
# COMPACT_ATOMS: atom_id res chain seq x y z
N MET A 1 -24.19 27.08 -53.11
CA MET A 1 -22.76 27.23 -52.74
C MET A 1 -22.68 27.50 -51.24
N PHE A 2 -22.68 26.44 -50.41
CA PHE A 2 -22.74 26.55 -48.94
C PHE A 2 -21.44 25.94 -48.38
N LYS A 3 -20.52 26.78 -47.89
CA LYS A 3 -19.26 26.32 -47.28
C LYS A 3 -19.51 26.02 -45.80
N MET A 4 -19.67 24.75 -45.46
CA MET A 4 -19.75 24.28 -44.08
C MET A 4 -18.34 24.29 -43.49
N ARG A 5 -18.09 25.19 -42.53
CA ARG A 5 -16.82 25.28 -41.80
C ARG A 5 -16.81 24.21 -40.71
N PHE A 6 -16.00 23.17 -40.89
CA PHE A 6 -15.65 22.23 -39.82
C PHE A 6 -14.71 22.93 -38.84
N VAL A 7 -15.14 23.11 -37.59
CA VAL A 7 -14.28 23.52 -36.48
C VAL A 7 -13.95 22.26 -35.69
N VAL A 8 -12.72 21.77 -35.82
CA VAL A 8 -12.18 20.69 -34.97
C VAL A 8 -11.57 21.36 -33.74
N LEU A 9 -12.24 21.24 -32.59
CA LEU A 9 -11.69 21.64 -31.29
C LEU A 9 -10.83 20.48 -30.76
N LEU A 10 -9.51 20.63 -30.89
CA LEU A 10 -8.53 19.74 -30.27
C LEU A 10 -8.38 20.13 -28.80
N VAL A 11 -9.05 19.42 -27.89
CA VAL A 11 -8.81 19.56 -26.45
C VAL A 11 -7.60 18.69 -26.11
N ILE A 12 -6.43 19.32 -26.01
CA ILE A 12 -5.23 18.69 -25.43
C ILE A 12 -5.44 18.66 -23.92
N GLY A 13 -5.92 17.54 -23.40
CA GLY A 13 -5.93 17.27 -21.97
C GLY A 13 -4.49 17.13 -21.47
N ILE A 14 -4.00 18.12 -20.74
CA ILE A 14 -2.76 18.01 -19.98
C ILE A 14 -3.02 17.04 -18.84
N PHE A 15 -2.70 15.76 -19.04
CA PHE A 15 -2.54 14.82 -17.94
C PHE A 15 -1.28 15.21 -17.18
N GLY A 16 -1.43 16.14 -16.23
CA GLY A 16 -0.38 16.44 -15.27
C GLY A 16 -0.15 15.21 -14.41
N THR A 17 0.85 14.40 -14.75
CA THR A 17 1.39 13.41 -13.82
C THR A 17 2.10 14.21 -12.72
N ALA A 18 1.39 14.53 -11.65
CA ALA A 18 2.04 15.02 -10.45
C ALA A 18 2.98 13.90 -9.96
N ALA A 19 4.28 14.12 -10.08
CA ALA A 19 5.26 13.22 -9.49
C ALA A 19 5.07 13.29 -7.97
N ALA A 20 4.56 12.23 -7.37
CA ALA A 20 4.46 12.12 -5.93
C ALA A 20 5.89 12.05 -5.34
N SER A 21 6.30 13.09 -4.62
CA SER A 21 7.52 13.06 -3.82
C SER A 21 7.15 12.99 -2.34
N ALA A 22 7.62 11.97 -1.65
CA ALA A 22 7.53 11.90 -0.20
C ALA A 22 8.55 12.88 0.38
N GLN A 23 8.12 13.74 1.31
CA GLN A 23 9.05 14.57 2.07
C GLN A 23 9.94 13.70 2.95
N PRO A 24 11.26 14.01 3.05
CA PRO A 24 12.13 13.27 3.94
C PRO A 24 11.68 13.45 5.38
N TRP A 25 11.79 12.37 6.14
CA TRP A 25 11.46 12.37 7.54
C TRP A 25 12.50 13.17 8.33
N GLN A 26 12.03 13.95 9.31
CA GLN A 26 12.90 14.72 10.19
C GLN A 26 13.07 14.02 11.53
N ASP A 27 14.32 13.93 11.98
CA ASP A 27 14.65 13.48 13.32
C ASP A 27 14.28 14.55 14.36
N VAL A 28 14.00 14.11 15.58
CA VAL A 28 13.76 14.98 16.73
C VAL A 28 14.52 14.43 17.93
N ASP A 29 15.00 15.31 18.80
CA ASP A 29 15.51 14.89 20.10
C ASP A 29 14.37 14.24 20.90
N PRO A 30 14.45 12.94 21.23
CA PRO A 30 13.39 12.23 21.92
C PRO A 30 12.98 12.88 23.25
N ALA A 31 13.94 13.47 23.98
CA ALA A 31 13.68 14.09 25.28
C ALA A 31 12.72 15.29 25.14
N THR A 32 12.83 16.05 24.04
CA THR A 32 11.98 17.22 23.77
C THR A 32 10.52 16.86 23.47
N VAL A 33 10.26 15.59 23.15
CA VAL A 33 8.91 15.07 22.83
C VAL A 33 8.45 14.00 23.82
N GLY A 34 9.04 14.00 25.02
CA GLY A 34 8.58 13.20 26.17
C GLY A 34 9.03 11.74 26.19
N TRP A 35 10.02 11.36 25.36
CA TRP A 35 10.58 10.02 25.38
C TRP A 35 11.73 9.91 26.39
N SER A 36 11.72 8.84 27.18
CA SER A 36 12.78 8.54 28.16
C SER A 36 13.99 7.91 27.47
N ALA A 37 15.17 8.49 27.70
CA ALA A 37 16.44 7.97 27.20
C ALA A 37 16.70 6.53 27.68
N ASP A 38 16.50 6.25 28.98
CA ASP A 38 16.72 4.92 29.55
C ASP A 38 15.81 3.86 28.92
N LYS A 39 14.54 4.21 28.64
CA LYS A 39 13.62 3.29 27.97
C LYS A 39 13.98 3.06 26.51
N LEU A 40 14.45 4.10 25.80
CA LEU A 40 14.95 3.95 24.43
C LEU A 40 16.19 3.06 24.37
N GLU A 41 17.08 3.18 25.34
CA GLU A 41 18.24 2.31 25.45
C GLU A 41 17.84 0.85 25.73
N ALA A 42 16.87 0.62 26.61
CA ALA A 42 16.32 -0.72 26.83
C ALA A 42 15.73 -1.32 25.54
N ILE A 43 14.98 -0.53 24.75
CA ILE A 43 14.46 -0.94 23.44
C ILE A 43 15.60 -1.26 22.47
N ARG A 44 16.64 -0.41 22.42
CA ARG A 44 17.80 -0.61 21.55
C ARG A 44 18.49 -1.94 21.84
N LEU A 45 18.79 -2.20 23.12
CA LEU A 45 19.47 -3.42 23.56
C LEU A 45 18.62 -4.66 23.27
N HIS A 46 17.33 -4.61 23.59
CA HIS A 46 16.41 -5.71 23.30
C HIS A 46 16.29 -5.97 21.79
N SER A 47 16.14 -4.91 20.99
CA SER A 47 16.07 -5.01 19.53
C SER A 47 17.35 -5.60 18.95
N ALA A 48 18.53 -5.15 19.41
CA ALA A 48 19.81 -5.69 18.94
C ALA A 48 19.96 -7.20 19.19
N ALA A 49 19.43 -7.72 20.31
CA ALA A 49 19.44 -9.15 20.61
C ALA A 49 18.63 -9.98 19.60
N LEU A 50 17.56 -9.41 19.03
CA LEU A 50 16.75 -10.04 17.98
C LEU A 50 17.38 -9.99 16.59
N LYS A 51 18.48 -9.23 16.42
CA LYS A 51 19.22 -9.06 15.17
C LYS A 51 18.33 -8.68 13.96
N PRO A 52 17.43 -7.67 14.08
CA PRO A 52 16.63 -7.24 12.95
C PRO A 52 17.50 -6.58 11.87
N ALA A 53 16.97 -6.44 10.66
CA ALA A 53 17.61 -5.63 9.63
C ALA A 53 17.71 -4.16 10.04
N ALA A 54 16.62 -3.62 10.58
CA ALA A 54 16.54 -2.28 11.18
C ALA A 54 15.32 -2.16 12.09
N LEU A 55 15.33 -1.15 12.97
CA LEU A 55 14.18 -0.68 13.75
C LEU A 55 14.09 0.84 13.58
N ILE A 56 12.90 1.36 13.32
CA ILE A 56 12.59 2.79 13.30
C ILE A 56 11.39 3.07 14.20
N ILE A 57 11.49 4.10 15.03
CA ILE A 57 10.41 4.57 15.90
C ILE A 57 9.98 5.96 15.43
N VAL A 58 8.68 6.11 15.27
CA VAL A 58 8.03 7.28 14.69
C VAL A 58 6.98 7.77 15.66
N HIS A 59 7.00 9.07 15.95
CA HIS A 59 5.95 9.72 16.73
C HIS A 59 5.63 11.08 16.10
N ASN A 60 4.35 11.30 15.79
CA ASN A 60 3.84 12.55 15.20
C ASN A 60 4.62 12.99 13.94
N GLY A 61 4.94 12.04 13.06
CA GLY A 61 5.67 12.31 11.81
C GLY A 61 7.16 12.64 11.97
N ARG A 62 7.72 12.49 13.18
CA ARG A 62 9.14 12.65 13.47
C ARG A 62 9.78 11.31 13.80
N VAL A 63 11.03 11.14 13.40
CA VAL A 63 11.83 9.98 13.80
C VAL A 63 12.38 10.22 15.19
N ILE A 64 12.06 9.30 16.10
CA ILE A 64 12.51 9.32 17.49
C ILE A 64 13.82 8.55 17.62
N ALA A 65 13.89 7.39 16.99
CA ALA A 65 15.09 6.57 16.98
C ALA A 65 15.12 5.70 15.73
N ARG A 66 16.33 5.39 15.28
CA ARG A 66 16.58 4.39 14.24
C ARG A 66 17.85 3.61 14.57
N TRP A 67 17.81 2.30 14.37
CA TRP A 67 18.95 1.42 14.57
C TRP A 67 19.02 0.38 13.45
N GLY A 68 20.24 -0.01 13.05
CA GLY A 68 20.47 -0.86 11.88
C GLY A 68 20.48 -0.11 10.56
N ASP A 69 20.39 -0.84 9.44
CA ASP A 69 20.41 -0.25 8.09
C ASP A 69 18.98 -0.05 7.58
N THR A 70 18.41 1.14 7.82
CA THR A 70 17.06 1.50 7.38
C THR A 70 16.93 1.66 5.86
N SER A 71 18.04 1.65 5.11
CA SER A 71 18.04 1.75 3.65
C SER A 71 18.13 0.38 2.95
N ARG A 72 18.43 -0.67 3.72
CA ARG A 72 18.59 -2.03 3.19
C ARG A 72 17.30 -2.51 2.55
N LYS A 73 17.42 -2.96 1.29
CA LYS A 73 16.34 -3.70 0.63
C LYS A 73 16.21 -5.08 1.26
N VAL A 74 15.01 -5.42 1.72
CA VAL A 74 14.67 -6.73 2.30
C VAL A 74 13.41 -7.28 1.66
N ASN A 75 13.29 -8.61 1.61
CA ASN A 75 12.03 -9.23 1.22
C ASN A 75 11.03 -9.09 2.37
N VAL A 76 10.05 -8.21 2.20
CA VAL A 76 9.06 -7.89 3.25
C VAL A 76 7.85 -8.83 3.28
N ALA A 77 7.82 -9.85 2.41
CA ALA A 77 6.76 -10.85 2.33
C ALA A 77 5.35 -10.24 2.44
N SER A 78 4.55 -10.61 3.44
CA SER A 78 3.16 -10.18 3.61
C SER A 78 2.98 -8.69 3.97
N VAL A 79 4.03 -7.98 4.40
CA VAL A 79 3.95 -6.52 4.68
C VAL A 79 3.52 -5.74 3.42
N ARG A 80 3.86 -6.23 2.22
CA ARG A 80 3.47 -5.60 0.94
C ARG A 80 1.94 -5.47 0.76
N LYS A 81 1.15 -6.30 1.45
CA LYS A 81 -0.32 -6.30 1.31
C LYS A 81 -0.94 -4.99 1.78
N SER A 82 -0.42 -4.38 2.84
CA SER A 82 -0.92 -3.08 3.33
C SER A 82 -0.68 -1.96 2.31
N LEU A 83 0.47 -1.98 1.62
CA LEU A 83 0.76 -1.04 0.53
C LEU A 83 -0.20 -1.25 -0.64
N LEU A 84 -0.42 -2.49 -1.06
CA LEU A 84 -1.39 -2.82 -2.11
C LEU A 84 -2.81 -2.34 -1.72
N SER A 85 -3.22 -2.55 -0.48
CA SER A 85 -4.52 -2.09 0.03
C SER A 85 -4.66 -0.56 -0.07
N ALA A 86 -3.61 0.20 0.27
CA ALA A 86 -3.61 1.67 0.10
C ALA A 86 -3.75 2.10 -1.37
N LEU A 87 -3.07 1.39 -2.30
CA LEU A 87 -3.20 1.66 -3.74
C LEU A 87 -4.61 1.37 -4.26
N TYR A 88 -5.26 0.31 -3.75
CA TYR A 88 -6.68 0.06 -4.04
C TYR A 88 -7.55 1.21 -3.50
N GLY A 89 -7.27 1.73 -2.31
CA GLY A 89 -7.99 2.88 -1.75
C GLY A 89 -7.97 4.10 -2.67
N ILE A 90 -6.81 4.40 -3.29
CA ILE A 90 -6.69 5.48 -4.28
C ILE A 90 -7.55 5.18 -5.52
N ALA A 91 -7.44 3.98 -6.09
CA ALA A 91 -8.21 3.61 -7.29
C ALA A 91 -9.73 3.58 -7.04
N VAL A 92 -10.17 3.22 -5.84
CA VAL A 92 -11.57 3.29 -5.41
C VAL A 92 -12.03 4.74 -5.30
N ALA A 93 -11.22 5.63 -4.70
CA ALA A 93 -11.55 7.06 -4.62
C ALA A 93 -11.63 7.72 -6.01
N GLU A 94 -10.84 7.26 -6.97
CA GLU A 94 -10.87 7.67 -8.37
C GLU A 94 -12.03 7.06 -9.18
N GLY A 95 -12.86 6.20 -8.57
CA GLY A 95 -13.96 5.51 -9.26
C GLY A 95 -13.52 4.45 -10.28
N ARG A 96 -12.24 4.05 -10.24
CA ARG A 96 -11.67 3.05 -11.16
C ARG A 96 -11.88 1.61 -10.71
N ILE A 97 -12.14 1.40 -9.43
CA ILE A 97 -12.41 0.09 -8.84
C ILE A 97 -13.71 0.18 -8.04
N ASP A 98 -14.63 -0.73 -8.33
CA ASP A 98 -15.86 -0.90 -7.57
C ASP A 98 -15.71 -2.02 -6.54
N LEU A 99 -15.82 -1.68 -5.26
CA LEU A 99 -15.59 -2.64 -4.16
C LEU A 99 -16.63 -3.78 -4.10
N PRO A 100 -17.92 -3.56 -4.38
CA PRO A 100 -18.94 -4.62 -4.43
C PRO A 100 -18.90 -5.48 -5.70
N ALA A 101 -18.08 -5.14 -6.71
CA ALA A 101 -17.98 -5.94 -7.92
C ALA A 101 -17.53 -7.38 -7.58
N ARG A 102 -18.21 -8.37 -8.17
CA ARG A 102 -17.92 -9.79 -7.96
C ARG A 102 -16.81 -10.25 -8.90
N LEU A 103 -16.07 -11.29 -8.50
CA LEU A 103 -15.04 -11.88 -9.35
C LEU A 103 -15.60 -12.38 -10.68
N ALA A 104 -16.81 -12.95 -10.69
CA ALA A 104 -17.50 -13.36 -11.90
C ALA A 104 -17.69 -12.20 -12.90
N ASP A 105 -18.16 -11.07 -12.42
CA ASP A 105 -18.47 -9.89 -13.25
C ASP A 105 -17.20 -9.26 -13.85
N LEU A 106 -16.08 -9.45 -13.16
CA LEU A 106 -14.74 -9.03 -13.60
C LEU A 106 -14.03 -10.08 -14.48
N GLY A 107 -14.63 -11.25 -14.71
CA GLY A 107 -14.01 -12.33 -15.47
C GLY A 107 -12.79 -12.96 -14.79
N ILE A 108 -12.71 -12.90 -13.45
CA ILE A 108 -11.61 -13.46 -12.65
C ILE A 108 -11.93 -14.92 -12.30
N ASP A 109 -11.03 -15.83 -12.66
CA ASP A 109 -11.20 -17.29 -12.46
C ASP A 109 -9.97 -17.98 -11.84
N ASP A 110 -9.06 -17.17 -11.28
CA ASP A 110 -7.82 -17.59 -10.63
C ASP A 110 -6.89 -18.50 -11.48
N ILE A 111 -5.69 -18.78 -10.97
CA ILE A 111 -4.82 -19.84 -11.49
C ILE A 111 -5.35 -21.21 -11.02
N PRO A 112 -5.11 -22.31 -11.76
CA PRO A 112 -5.58 -23.63 -11.35
C PRO A 112 -5.23 -23.99 -9.89
N PRO A 113 -6.18 -24.53 -9.10
CA PRO A 113 -7.57 -24.86 -9.48
C PRO A 113 -8.44 -23.61 -9.71
N ARG A 114 -9.33 -23.68 -10.71
CA ARG A 114 -10.28 -22.60 -11.03
C ARG A 114 -11.24 -22.36 -9.87
N LEU A 115 -11.77 -21.14 -9.78
CA LEU A 115 -12.73 -20.78 -8.74
C LEU A 115 -14.05 -21.55 -8.89
N THR A 116 -14.57 -22.03 -7.78
CA THR A 116 -15.93 -22.58 -7.70
C THR A 116 -16.98 -21.50 -7.97
N ALA A 117 -18.21 -21.92 -8.28
CA ALA A 117 -19.32 -20.99 -8.44
C ALA A 117 -19.56 -20.11 -7.20
N SER A 118 -19.33 -20.66 -6.00
CA SER A 118 -19.46 -19.91 -4.74
C SER A 118 -18.34 -18.88 -4.59
N GLU A 119 -17.08 -19.26 -4.86
CA GLU A 119 -15.94 -18.34 -4.76
C GLU A 119 -16.02 -17.19 -5.77
N LYS A 120 -16.60 -17.44 -6.95
CA LYS A 120 -16.86 -16.39 -7.96
C LYS A 120 -17.84 -15.31 -7.50
N THR A 121 -18.61 -15.55 -6.43
CA THR A 121 -19.49 -14.54 -5.82
C THR A 121 -18.77 -13.59 -4.87
N ALA A 122 -17.53 -13.89 -4.48
CA ALA A 122 -16.73 -13.01 -3.66
C ALA A 122 -16.55 -11.65 -4.34
N THR A 123 -16.52 -10.59 -3.54
CA THR A 123 -16.33 -9.22 -4.03
C THR A 123 -14.87 -8.79 -3.94
N VAL A 124 -14.51 -7.71 -4.64
CA VAL A 124 -13.21 -7.04 -4.47
C VAL A 124 -12.99 -6.67 -2.99
N ARG A 125 -14.04 -6.21 -2.30
CA ARG A 125 -13.99 -5.93 -0.86
C ARG A 125 -13.61 -7.16 -0.03
N ASP A 126 -14.18 -8.33 -0.35
CA ASP A 126 -13.88 -9.57 0.37
C ASP A 126 -12.43 -10.00 0.21
N LEU A 127 -11.85 -9.81 -0.98
CA LEU A 127 -10.41 -10.04 -1.20
C LEU A 127 -9.55 -9.12 -0.32
N LEU A 128 -9.84 -7.82 -0.31
CA LEU A 128 -9.05 -6.83 0.45
C LEU A 128 -9.15 -7.04 1.97
N MET A 129 -10.27 -7.60 2.45
CA MET A 129 -10.48 -7.90 3.87
C MET A 129 -10.06 -9.32 4.27
N ALA A 130 -9.56 -10.13 3.33
CA ALA A 130 -9.28 -11.55 3.54
C ALA A 130 -10.50 -12.35 4.04
N ARG A 131 -11.66 -12.13 3.41
CA ARG A 131 -12.96 -12.78 3.73
C ARG A 131 -13.65 -13.44 2.54
N SER A 132 -12.95 -13.60 1.42
CA SER A 132 -13.51 -14.19 0.20
C SER A 132 -13.81 -15.69 0.30
N GLY A 133 -13.21 -16.38 1.27
CA GLY A 133 -13.27 -17.85 1.36
C GLY A 133 -12.41 -18.57 0.33
N ILE A 134 -11.59 -17.83 -0.44
CA ILE A 134 -10.64 -18.37 -1.42
C ILE A 134 -9.30 -18.62 -0.73
N TYR A 135 -8.76 -19.83 -0.87
CA TYR A 135 -7.51 -20.24 -0.24
C TYR A 135 -6.47 -20.66 -1.28
N HIS A 136 -5.24 -20.21 -1.07
CA HIS A 136 -4.09 -20.68 -1.83
C HIS A 136 -3.19 -21.53 -0.95
N PRO A 137 -2.52 -22.57 -1.51
CA PRO A 137 -1.40 -23.20 -0.86
C PRO A 137 -0.36 -22.16 -0.42
N ALA A 138 0.29 -22.41 0.72
CA ALA A 138 1.38 -21.55 1.15
C ALA A 138 2.49 -21.55 0.09
N ALA A 139 2.93 -20.35 -0.30
CA ALA A 139 4.13 -20.22 -1.12
C ALA A 139 5.34 -20.57 -0.24
N HIS A 140 5.93 -21.74 -0.49
CA HIS A 140 7.19 -22.21 0.11
C HIS A 140 8.37 -21.84 -0.78
#